data_AF-A0A3C1SM05-F1
#
_entry.id   AF-A0A3C1SM05-F1
#
_cell.length_a   1.000
_cell.length_b   1.000
_cell.length_c   1.000
_cell.angle_alpha   90.00
_cell.angle_beta   90.00
_cell.angle_gamma   90.00
#
_symmetry.space_group_name_H-M   'P 1'
#
loop_
_entity.id
_entity.type
_entity.pdbx_description
1 polymer ?
#
loop_
_entity_poly.entity_id
_entity_poly.type
_entity_poly.pdbx_seq_one_letter_code
_entity_poly.pdbx_strand_id
1 'polypeptide(L)'
;MVYLPTKVKLPFLWGKAVFKKDTWTHINLIVGPNGSGKTLLAQSIAQQFGKAGYSVKFLKAERDSVSSEEETVSILRTNEEVRNKVQSVLSSMFGKSIVFKEHEHSLIPVVINRAWNVEYNLQEVECHGLREIITLLVVLYANTGNTCIVFDEPELHLHPQFQHFFAEELRRVSKRHPKRMYFLITHSPFFIDVRFPEEMKGVIVCHTNREPTHIDVLDNRDEELLRRFLPRFNTYHKQFFFSDNQVFVEGYTDQQLFTNLLPYVHTDRGIAGTGIIDVGGKDELGVFCKVCALLGTNSRIITDLDSLFSGKLRDVFCADERTAVWLERQLPKQEKFLKTVFTVKELSKHLSLEKLIVRLEQYLAVVGRELCNYAESKHKQKIPNALSLLIEKLTALDLKHDNAENIDTFKTVTLQGVMQLDKKLASVLTEQSAQSLSAIKNLFAIILAATAAADVFILPRGCIEHYYTQNDIQYMPVSAKDRLFHTELEHLLLSNAKEIQKDYAELIDILESACAR
;
A
#
# COMPACT_ATOMS: atom_id res chain seq x y z
N MET A 1 -0.48 -26.16 -9.69
CA MET A 1 -0.51 -26.14 -8.21
C MET A 1 -0.20 -27.54 -7.70
N VAL A 2 0.44 -27.64 -6.53
CA VAL A 2 0.80 -28.90 -5.88
C VAL A 2 0.13 -28.97 -4.51
N TYR A 3 -0.49 -30.10 -4.20
CA TYR A 3 -1.07 -30.37 -2.89
C TYR A 3 -0.05 -31.08 -2.00
N LEU A 4 0.36 -30.42 -0.92
CA LEU A 4 1.24 -30.95 0.11
C LEU A 4 0.88 -30.29 1.45
N PRO A 5 0.14 -31.00 2.33
CA PRO A 5 -0.25 -30.49 3.64
C PRO A 5 0.97 -30.11 4.47
N THR A 6 1.12 -28.84 4.75
CA THR A 6 2.30 -28.29 5.43
C THR A 6 1.87 -27.62 6.72
N LYS A 7 2.57 -27.96 7.81
CA LYS A 7 2.33 -27.39 9.14
C LYS A 7 3.64 -26.93 9.76
N VAL A 8 3.74 -25.66 10.11
CA VAL A 8 4.94 -25.08 10.73
C VAL A 8 4.57 -24.44 12.06
N LYS A 9 5.37 -24.69 13.09
CA LYS A 9 5.18 -24.12 14.43
C LYS A 9 6.49 -23.52 14.91
N LEU A 10 6.52 -22.21 15.12
CA LEU A 10 7.66 -21.48 15.69
C LEU A 10 7.21 -20.77 16.98
N PRO A 11 7.19 -21.44 18.15
CA PRO A 11 6.56 -20.90 19.36
C PRO A 11 7.17 -19.60 19.89
N PHE A 12 8.47 -19.40 19.68
CA PHE A 12 9.16 -18.18 20.11
C PHE A 12 8.83 -16.96 19.23
N LEU A 13 8.25 -17.15 18.04
CA LEU A 13 7.77 -16.08 17.17
C LEU A 13 6.25 -15.94 17.19
N TRP A 14 5.51 -17.06 17.23
CA TRP A 14 4.05 -17.07 17.02
C TRP A 14 3.26 -17.57 18.22
N GLY A 15 3.93 -17.81 19.36
CA GLY A 15 3.30 -18.35 20.57
C GLY A 15 2.66 -19.72 20.35
N LYS A 16 1.34 -19.82 20.49
CA LYS A 16 0.57 -21.07 20.29
C LYS A 16 0.11 -21.27 18.84
N ALA A 17 0.22 -20.23 18.01
CA ALA A 17 -0.26 -20.22 16.64
C ALA A 17 0.59 -21.15 15.74
N VAL A 18 0.01 -21.58 14.62
CA VAL A 18 0.59 -22.59 13.74
C VAL A 18 0.22 -22.26 12.30
N PHE A 19 1.24 -21.96 11.49
CA PHE A 19 1.08 -21.80 10.06
C PHE A 19 0.68 -23.12 9.41
N LYS A 20 -0.37 -23.10 8.60
CA LYS A 20 -0.85 -24.22 7.81
C LYS A 20 -1.10 -23.76 6.38
N LYS A 21 -0.66 -24.56 5.41
CA LYS A 21 -0.96 -24.35 3.98
C LYS A 21 -0.84 -25.68 3.26
N ASP A 22 -1.84 -26.03 2.47
CA ASP A 22 -1.89 -27.34 1.82
C ASP A 22 -1.67 -27.26 0.31
N THR A 23 -1.90 -26.10 -0.30
CA THR A 23 -1.81 -25.90 -1.74
C THR A 23 -0.76 -24.87 -2.09
N TRP A 24 0.16 -25.25 -2.98
CA TRP A 24 1.34 -24.48 -3.35
C TRP A 24 1.35 -24.15 -4.84
N THR A 25 1.71 -22.91 -5.18
CA THR A 25 2.00 -22.50 -6.56
C THR A 25 3.41 -22.96 -6.94
N HIS A 26 3.77 -22.91 -8.22
CA HIS A 26 5.13 -23.30 -8.64
C HIS A 26 6.19 -22.31 -8.15
N ILE A 27 5.83 -21.02 -8.04
CA ILE A 27 6.66 -19.96 -7.47
C ILE A 27 5.92 -19.40 -6.26
N ASN A 28 6.55 -19.43 -5.10
CA ASN A 28 6.00 -18.95 -3.84
C ASN A 28 6.92 -17.85 -3.29
N LEU A 29 6.35 -16.71 -2.92
CA LEU A 29 7.06 -15.57 -2.36
C LEU A 29 6.84 -15.56 -0.85
N ILE A 30 7.93 -15.45 -0.08
CA ILE A 30 7.91 -15.30 1.37
C ILE A 30 8.43 -13.90 1.67
N VAL A 31 7.54 -13.02 2.08
CA VAL A 31 7.79 -11.59 2.29
C VAL A 31 7.39 -11.19 3.72
N GLY A 32 7.68 -9.96 4.12
CA GLY A 32 7.39 -9.44 5.46
C GLY A 32 8.59 -8.75 6.11
N PRO A 33 8.39 -8.11 7.27
CA PRO A 33 9.39 -7.28 7.91
C PRO A 33 10.62 -8.07 8.38
N ASN A 34 11.71 -7.35 8.64
CA ASN A 34 12.93 -7.94 9.19
C ASN A 34 12.63 -8.61 10.54
N GLY A 35 13.24 -9.78 10.77
CA GLY A 35 13.04 -10.54 12.01
C GLY A 35 11.70 -11.29 12.13
N SER A 36 10.85 -11.34 11.09
CA SER A 36 9.57 -12.07 11.10
C SER A 36 9.69 -13.60 10.96
N GLY A 37 10.92 -14.14 10.85
CA GLY A 37 11.16 -15.59 10.78
C GLY A 37 11.04 -16.23 9.39
N LYS A 38 11.10 -15.43 8.30
CA LYS A 38 10.98 -15.90 6.91
C LYS A 38 11.88 -17.09 6.57
N THR A 39 13.18 -16.99 6.89
CA THR A 39 14.16 -18.07 6.65
C THR A 39 13.82 -19.36 7.41
N LEU A 40 13.40 -19.24 8.68
CA LEU A 40 13.03 -20.40 9.50
C LEU A 40 11.74 -21.08 9.02
N LEU A 41 10.78 -20.28 8.56
CA LEU A 41 9.58 -20.76 7.90
C LEU A 41 9.96 -21.54 6.64
N ALA A 42 10.77 -20.96 5.75
CA ALA A 42 11.18 -21.59 4.50
C ALA A 42 11.98 -22.88 4.73
N GLN A 43 12.87 -22.91 5.72
CA GLN A 43 13.59 -24.13 6.11
C GLN A 43 12.63 -25.24 6.56
N SER A 44 11.63 -24.89 7.36
CA SER A 44 10.62 -25.85 7.84
C SER A 44 9.73 -26.37 6.71
N ILE A 45 9.39 -25.53 5.72
CA ILE A 45 8.68 -25.91 4.51
C ILE A 45 9.56 -26.86 3.69
N ALA A 46 10.81 -26.48 3.41
CA ALA A 46 11.74 -27.27 2.63
C ALA A 46 11.97 -28.69 3.21
N GLN A 47 12.09 -28.81 4.55
CA GLN A 47 12.17 -30.10 5.22
C GLN A 47 10.94 -30.99 4.99
N GLN A 48 9.74 -30.41 4.94
CA GLN A 48 8.50 -31.15 4.67
C GLN A 48 8.40 -31.60 3.22
N PHE A 49 8.83 -30.78 2.26
CA PHE A 49 8.99 -31.19 0.87
C PHE A 49 10.00 -32.33 0.72
N GLY A 50 11.13 -32.27 1.45
CA GLY A 50 12.11 -33.36 1.50
C GLY A 50 11.52 -34.69 2.00
N LYS A 51 10.74 -34.64 3.09
CA LYS A 51 10.01 -35.82 3.61
C LYS A 51 8.98 -36.37 2.62
N ALA A 52 8.44 -35.52 1.74
CA ALA A 52 7.52 -35.92 0.67
C ALA A 52 8.23 -36.42 -0.60
N GLY A 53 9.56 -36.57 -0.58
CA GLY A 53 10.34 -37.14 -1.67
C GLY A 53 10.85 -36.12 -2.70
N TYR A 54 10.79 -34.83 -2.41
CA TYR A 54 11.45 -33.81 -3.24
C TYR A 54 12.95 -33.76 -2.92
N SER A 55 13.78 -33.61 -3.95
CA SER A 55 15.16 -33.17 -3.74
C SER A 55 15.15 -31.70 -3.30
N VAL A 56 15.82 -31.37 -2.20
CA VAL A 56 15.79 -30.01 -1.62
C VAL A 56 17.12 -29.32 -1.85
N LYS A 57 17.09 -28.16 -2.51
CA LYS A 57 18.24 -27.25 -2.62
C LYS A 57 17.89 -25.93 -1.94
N PHE A 58 18.63 -25.59 -0.89
CA PHE A 58 18.45 -24.34 -0.15
C PHE A 58 19.66 -23.45 -0.38
N LEU A 59 19.47 -22.36 -1.12
CA LEU A 59 20.49 -21.34 -1.34
C LEU A 59 20.31 -20.23 -0.30
N LYS A 60 21.20 -20.19 0.70
CA LYS A 60 21.16 -19.22 1.80
C LYS A 60 21.59 -17.82 1.35
N ALA A 61 21.20 -16.81 2.12
CA ALA A 61 21.61 -15.41 1.95
C ALA A 61 23.12 -15.24 2.19
N GLU A 62 23.59 -15.66 3.37
CA GLU A 62 25.01 -15.79 3.69
C GLU A 62 25.55 -17.08 3.05
N ARG A 63 26.25 -16.90 1.94
CA ARG A 63 26.91 -18.00 1.24
C ARG A 63 28.35 -18.05 1.69
N ASP A 64 28.82 -19.24 2.05
CA ASP A 64 30.25 -19.52 2.03
C ASP A 64 30.70 -19.42 0.56
N SER A 65 31.15 -18.22 0.19
CA SER A 65 31.43 -17.82 -1.20
C SER A 65 32.27 -18.87 -1.90
N VAL A 66 33.30 -19.40 -1.22
CA VAL A 66 34.20 -20.44 -1.73
C VAL A 66 33.46 -21.73 -2.08
N SER A 67 32.66 -22.29 -1.17
CA SER A 67 31.99 -23.59 -1.40
C SER A 67 30.92 -23.52 -2.49
N SER A 68 30.17 -22.41 -2.53
CA SER A 68 29.13 -22.21 -3.54
C SER A 68 29.72 -21.93 -4.93
N GLU A 69 30.85 -21.22 -4.99
CA GLU A 69 31.56 -20.96 -6.24
C GLU A 69 32.17 -22.26 -6.79
N GLU A 70 32.79 -23.10 -5.94
CA GLU A 70 33.32 -24.40 -6.34
C GLU A 70 32.25 -25.34 -6.90
N GLU A 71 31.09 -25.44 -6.23
CA GLU A 71 29.97 -26.24 -6.73
C GLU A 71 29.46 -25.71 -8.08
N THR A 72 29.33 -24.39 -8.21
CA THR A 72 28.86 -23.74 -9.44
C THR A 72 29.82 -24.01 -10.61
N VAL A 73 31.13 -23.83 -10.39
CA VAL A 73 32.17 -24.10 -11.40
C VAL A 73 32.20 -25.58 -11.77
N SER A 74 32.07 -26.48 -10.79
CA SER A 74 32.00 -27.92 -11.02
C SER A 74 30.83 -28.30 -11.94
N ILE A 75 29.63 -27.79 -11.66
CA ILE A 75 28.44 -28.04 -12.49
C ILE A 75 28.63 -27.49 -13.91
N LEU A 76 29.16 -26.27 -14.07
CA LEU A 76 29.41 -25.67 -15.38
C LEU A 76 30.44 -26.47 -16.20
N ARG A 77 31.40 -27.12 -15.54
CA ARG A 77 32.36 -28.02 -16.22
C ARG A 77 31.70 -29.31 -16.67
N THR A 78 30.96 -29.96 -15.80
CA THR A 78 30.43 -31.32 -16.03
C THR A 78 29.14 -31.34 -16.85
N ASN A 79 28.34 -30.27 -16.81
CA ASN A 79 27.04 -30.21 -17.46
C ASN A 79 27.03 -29.17 -18.58
N GLU A 80 27.31 -29.64 -19.80
CA GLU A 80 27.35 -28.80 -21.00
C GLU A 80 26.00 -28.16 -21.33
N GLU A 81 24.88 -28.84 -21.09
CA GLU A 81 23.54 -28.29 -21.32
C GLU A 81 23.28 -27.07 -20.43
N VAL A 82 23.57 -27.19 -19.13
CA VAL A 82 23.46 -26.08 -18.17
C VAL A 82 24.41 -24.95 -18.56
N ARG A 83 25.68 -25.26 -18.89
CA ARG A 83 26.66 -24.26 -19.32
C ARG A 83 26.18 -23.48 -20.53
N ASN A 84 25.72 -24.15 -21.58
CA ASN A 84 25.22 -23.51 -22.80
C ASN A 84 23.98 -22.67 -22.52
N LYS A 85 23.11 -23.13 -21.61
CA LYS A 85 21.92 -22.37 -21.20
C LYS A 85 22.30 -21.08 -20.46
N VAL A 86 23.20 -21.17 -19.47
CA VAL A 86 23.70 -20.00 -18.73
C VAL A 86 24.38 -19.02 -19.68
N GLN A 87 25.22 -19.49 -20.62
CA GLN A 87 25.86 -18.63 -21.63
C GLN A 87 24.85 -17.89 -22.50
N SER A 88 23.83 -18.59 -23.01
CA SER A 88 22.78 -17.99 -23.84
C SER A 88 22.01 -16.91 -23.08
N VAL A 89 21.68 -17.19 -21.82
CA VAL A 89 20.93 -16.29 -20.94
C VAL A 89 21.74 -15.05 -20.60
N LEU A 90 23.01 -15.21 -20.18
CA LEU A 90 23.93 -14.08 -19.96
C LEU A 90 24.13 -13.28 -21.24
N SER A 91 24.33 -13.95 -22.38
CA SER A 91 24.53 -13.26 -23.65
C SER A 91 23.34 -12.37 -24.03
N SER A 92 22.11 -12.90 -23.84
CA SER A 92 20.88 -12.15 -24.04
C SER A 92 20.72 -11.00 -23.05
N MET A 93 21.16 -11.19 -21.80
CA MET A 93 21.05 -10.21 -20.72
C MET A 93 21.97 -9.00 -20.94
N PHE A 94 23.20 -9.24 -21.37
CA PHE A 94 24.22 -8.20 -21.59
C PHE A 94 24.26 -7.68 -23.03
N GLY A 95 23.50 -8.28 -23.96
CA GLY A 95 23.56 -7.95 -25.39
C GLY A 95 24.94 -8.21 -26.01
N LYS A 96 25.70 -9.17 -25.46
CA LYS A 96 27.09 -9.50 -25.83
C LYS A 96 27.23 -11.00 -26.01
N SER A 97 28.19 -11.46 -26.80
CA SER A 97 28.50 -12.90 -26.87
C SER A 97 29.33 -13.29 -25.64
N ILE A 98 28.74 -14.01 -24.69
CA ILE A 98 29.42 -14.46 -23.46
C ILE A 98 29.62 -15.97 -23.54
N VAL A 99 30.86 -16.41 -23.34
CA VAL A 99 31.25 -17.82 -23.35
C VAL A 99 32.11 -18.09 -22.12
N PHE A 100 31.92 -19.25 -21.49
CA PHE A 100 32.80 -19.71 -20.43
C PHE A 100 34.04 -20.34 -21.05
N LYS A 101 35.21 -19.83 -20.69
CA LYS A 101 36.51 -20.41 -21.07
C LYS A 101 37.20 -20.95 -19.83
N GLU A 102 37.94 -22.04 -19.99
CA GLU A 102 38.82 -22.52 -18.93
C GLU A 102 40.01 -21.59 -18.78
N HIS A 103 40.28 -21.19 -17.54
CA HIS A 103 41.47 -20.45 -17.17
C HIS A 103 42.00 -21.05 -15.87
N GLU A 104 43.19 -21.64 -15.94
CA GLU A 104 43.79 -22.45 -14.86
C GLU A 104 42.83 -23.56 -14.36
N HIS A 105 42.31 -23.42 -13.14
CA HIS A 105 41.39 -24.35 -12.49
C HIS A 105 39.99 -23.77 -12.30
N SER A 106 39.62 -22.71 -13.02
CA SER A 106 38.27 -22.14 -13.01
C SER A 106 37.65 -22.03 -14.41
N LEU A 107 36.33 -21.80 -14.46
CA LEU A 107 35.61 -21.38 -15.65
C LEU A 107 35.25 -19.91 -15.50
N ILE A 108 35.83 -19.06 -16.36
CA ILE A 108 35.58 -17.62 -16.34
C ILE A 108 34.65 -17.23 -17.51
N PRO A 109 33.64 -16.37 -17.27
CA PRO A 109 32.82 -15.80 -18.33
C PRO A 109 33.63 -14.74 -19.10
N VAL A 110 33.87 -15.00 -20.38
CA VAL A 110 34.60 -14.11 -21.29
C VAL A 110 33.62 -13.50 -22.29
N VAL A 111 33.69 -12.18 -22.45
CA VAL A 111 32.97 -11.47 -23.51
C VAL A 111 33.77 -11.57 -24.79
N ILE A 112 33.14 -11.98 -25.88
CA ILE A 112 33.71 -12.01 -27.22
C ILE A 112 33.06 -10.90 -28.04
N ASN A 113 33.77 -9.80 -28.25
CA ASN A 113 33.32 -8.76 -29.16
C ASN A 113 33.90 -9.01 -30.57
N ARG A 114 33.07 -9.60 -31.45
CA ARG A 114 33.46 -9.90 -32.83
C ARG A 114 33.65 -8.66 -33.70
N ALA A 115 33.03 -7.53 -33.36
CA ALA A 115 33.14 -6.30 -34.15
C ALA A 115 34.52 -5.64 -34.02
N TRP A 116 35.13 -5.74 -32.84
CA TRP A 116 36.46 -5.17 -32.56
C TRP A 116 37.55 -6.23 -32.34
N ASN A 117 37.22 -7.51 -32.46
CA ASN A 117 38.09 -8.66 -32.19
C ASN A 117 38.76 -8.58 -30.80
N VAL A 118 38.02 -8.08 -29.81
CA VAL A 118 38.47 -7.96 -28.42
C VAL A 118 37.77 -9.00 -27.57
N GLU A 119 38.55 -9.71 -26.76
CA GLU A 119 38.06 -10.56 -25.69
C GLU A 119 38.48 -9.96 -24.35
N TYR A 120 37.56 -9.92 -23.39
CA TYR A 120 37.88 -9.50 -22.03
C TYR A 120 37.09 -10.31 -21.01
N ASN A 121 37.69 -10.46 -19.83
CA ASN A 121 37.07 -11.15 -18.70
C ASN A 121 35.92 -10.28 -18.14
N LEU A 122 34.72 -10.85 -18.07
CA LEU A 122 33.57 -10.12 -17.57
C LEU A 122 33.66 -9.87 -16.04
N GLN A 123 34.38 -10.73 -15.31
CA GLN A 123 34.57 -10.60 -13.86
C GLN A 123 35.52 -9.45 -13.47
N GLU A 124 36.41 -9.02 -14.36
CA GLU A 124 37.32 -7.89 -14.11
C GLU A 124 36.59 -6.54 -14.13
N VAL A 125 35.38 -6.50 -14.71
CA VAL A 125 34.57 -5.28 -14.85
C VAL A 125 33.42 -5.25 -13.81
N GLU A 126 32.80 -6.40 -13.49
CA GLU A 126 31.71 -6.51 -12.50
C GLU A 126 31.86 -7.78 -11.66
N CYS A 127 32.45 -7.68 -10.46
CA CYS A 127 32.90 -8.88 -9.74
C CYS A 127 31.79 -9.60 -8.95
N HIS A 128 30.94 -8.89 -8.20
CA HIS A 128 30.03 -9.53 -7.24
C HIS A 128 28.67 -9.91 -7.85
N GLY A 129 27.98 -8.98 -8.49
CA GLY A 129 26.64 -9.24 -9.06
C GLY A 129 26.63 -10.26 -10.19
N LEU A 130 27.71 -10.34 -10.97
CA LEU A 130 27.85 -11.33 -12.04
C LEU A 130 28.00 -12.76 -11.49
N ARG A 131 28.85 -12.95 -10.48
CA ARG A 131 29.03 -14.26 -9.83
C ARG A 131 27.73 -14.74 -9.21
N GLU A 132 27.02 -13.80 -8.60
CA GLU A 132 25.73 -14.04 -7.98
C GLU A 132 24.67 -14.51 -9.00
N ILE A 133 24.49 -13.79 -10.12
CA ILE A 133 23.52 -14.21 -11.14
C ILE A 133 23.91 -15.55 -11.80
N ILE A 134 25.20 -15.82 -11.99
CA ILE A 134 25.66 -17.12 -12.52
C ILE A 134 25.27 -18.24 -11.56
N THR A 135 25.52 -18.07 -10.27
CA THR A 135 25.17 -19.05 -9.22
C THR A 135 23.67 -19.34 -9.22
N LEU A 136 22.85 -18.27 -9.24
CA LEU A 136 21.39 -18.39 -9.29
C LEU A 136 20.90 -19.14 -10.54
N LEU A 137 21.45 -18.82 -11.71
CA LEU A 137 21.10 -19.49 -12.97
C LEU A 137 21.54 -20.96 -12.98
N VAL A 138 22.72 -21.28 -12.46
CA VAL A 138 23.19 -22.67 -12.36
C VAL A 138 22.27 -23.47 -11.45
N VAL A 139 21.91 -22.96 -10.27
CA VAL A 139 20.94 -23.61 -9.37
C VAL A 139 19.58 -23.77 -10.05
N LEU A 140 19.12 -22.78 -10.81
CA LEU A 140 17.85 -22.82 -11.54
C LEU A 140 17.81 -23.95 -12.59
N TYR A 141 18.91 -24.19 -13.30
CA TYR A 141 18.97 -25.14 -14.43
C TYR A 141 19.47 -26.54 -14.07
N ALA A 142 20.40 -26.68 -13.13
CA ALA A 142 21.10 -27.94 -12.87
C ALA A 142 20.22 -29.02 -12.24
N ASN A 143 19.15 -28.62 -11.55
CA ASN A 143 18.28 -29.54 -10.83
C ASN A 143 17.28 -30.22 -11.76
N THR A 144 17.00 -31.52 -11.58
CA THR A 144 16.03 -32.27 -12.38
C THR A 144 15.03 -33.03 -11.51
N GLY A 145 13.90 -33.44 -12.12
CA GLY A 145 12.85 -34.18 -11.42
C GLY A 145 12.02 -33.32 -10.47
N ASN A 146 11.55 -33.95 -9.37
CA ASN A 146 10.81 -33.29 -8.30
C ASN A 146 11.80 -32.59 -7.37
N THR A 147 11.94 -31.27 -7.52
CA THR A 147 12.88 -30.47 -6.73
C THR A 147 12.16 -29.33 -6.02
N CYS A 148 12.52 -29.08 -4.76
CA CYS A 148 12.16 -27.90 -4.00
C CYS A 148 13.40 -27.01 -3.88
N ILE A 149 13.37 -25.84 -4.51
CA ILE A 149 14.48 -24.89 -4.55
C ILE A 149 14.08 -23.65 -3.74
N VAL A 150 14.86 -23.31 -2.73
CA VAL A 150 14.69 -22.10 -1.93
C VAL A 150 15.81 -21.13 -2.24
N PHE A 151 15.45 -19.91 -2.60
CA PHE A 151 16.35 -18.77 -2.77
C PHE A 151 16.12 -17.81 -1.61
N ASP A 152 17.12 -17.69 -0.74
CA ASP A 152 17.09 -16.77 0.40
C ASP A 152 17.86 -15.49 0.06
N GLU A 153 17.15 -14.37 0.02
CA GLU A 153 17.62 -13.03 -0.38
C GLU A 153 18.46 -13.04 -1.68
N PRO A 154 17.91 -13.54 -2.81
CA PRO A 154 18.62 -13.57 -4.09
C PRO A 154 19.01 -12.19 -4.61
N GLU A 155 18.45 -11.10 -4.06
CA GLU A 155 18.80 -9.72 -4.38
C GLU A 155 20.16 -9.27 -3.84
N LEU A 156 20.74 -9.96 -2.85
CA LEU A 156 22.02 -9.56 -2.27
C LEU A 156 23.09 -9.54 -3.37
N HIS A 157 23.77 -8.40 -3.50
CA HIS A 157 24.78 -8.13 -4.54
C HIS A 157 24.27 -8.08 -5.99
N LEU A 158 22.97 -8.28 -6.27
CA LEU A 158 22.40 -8.13 -7.61
C LEU A 158 21.94 -6.70 -7.90
N HIS A 159 22.32 -6.20 -9.07
CA HIS A 159 21.72 -4.98 -9.62
C HIS A 159 20.21 -5.17 -9.90
N PRO A 160 19.33 -4.16 -9.71
CA PRO A 160 17.89 -4.28 -9.94
C PRO A 160 17.49 -4.87 -11.31
N GLN A 161 18.23 -4.51 -12.37
CA GLN A 161 18.00 -5.07 -13.70
C GLN A 161 18.18 -6.60 -13.73
N PHE A 162 19.15 -7.11 -12.97
CA PHE A 162 19.47 -8.53 -12.92
C PHE A 162 18.43 -9.30 -12.09
N GLN A 163 17.89 -8.67 -11.05
CA GLN A 163 16.78 -9.21 -10.26
C GLN A 163 15.53 -9.41 -11.12
N HIS A 164 15.13 -8.39 -11.89
CA HIS A 164 13.98 -8.49 -12.79
C HIS A 164 14.18 -9.58 -13.85
N PHE A 165 15.38 -9.63 -14.44
CA PHE A 165 15.73 -10.66 -15.42
C PHE A 165 15.68 -12.08 -14.82
N PHE A 166 16.21 -12.27 -13.60
CA PHE A 166 16.15 -13.56 -12.93
C PHE A 166 14.71 -13.97 -12.60
N ALA A 167 13.86 -13.04 -12.14
CA ALA A 167 12.44 -13.30 -11.89
C ALA A 167 11.71 -13.78 -13.16
N GLU A 168 11.98 -13.13 -14.29
CA GLU A 168 11.49 -13.54 -15.61
C GLU A 168 11.95 -14.95 -16.02
N GLU A 169 13.24 -15.24 -15.85
CA GLU A 169 13.77 -16.55 -16.21
C GLU A 169 13.23 -17.65 -15.30
N LEU A 170 13.13 -17.39 -14.00
CA LEU A 170 12.48 -18.28 -13.03
C LEU A 170 11.04 -18.61 -13.46
N ARG A 171 10.27 -17.59 -13.85
CA ARG A 171 8.91 -17.75 -14.39
C ARG A 171 8.89 -18.64 -15.62
N ARG A 172 9.80 -18.45 -16.58
CA ARG A 172 9.89 -19.29 -17.78
C ARG A 172 10.23 -20.74 -17.45
N VAL A 173 11.21 -20.96 -16.57
CA VAL A 173 11.66 -22.29 -16.16
C VAL A 173 10.56 -23.01 -15.38
N SER A 174 9.86 -22.32 -14.47
CA SER A 174 8.75 -22.92 -13.70
C SER A 174 7.62 -23.45 -14.59
N LYS A 175 7.29 -22.76 -15.68
CA LYS A 175 6.29 -23.21 -16.66
C LYS A 175 6.73 -24.45 -17.43
N ARG A 176 8.03 -24.57 -17.74
CA ARG A 176 8.58 -25.74 -18.46
C ARG A 176 8.75 -26.95 -17.55
N HIS A 177 8.93 -26.74 -16.25
CA HIS A 177 9.20 -27.79 -15.28
C HIS A 177 8.19 -27.75 -14.12
N PRO A 178 6.93 -28.16 -14.34
CA PRO A 178 5.86 -28.07 -13.34
C PRO A 178 6.10 -28.95 -12.10
N LYS A 179 7.08 -29.85 -12.15
CA LYS A 179 7.51 -30.69 -11.02
C LYS A 179 8.46 -29.97 -10.05
N ARG A 180 8.99 -28.81 -10.44
CA ARG A 180 9.87 -27.99 -9.60
C ARG A 180 9.06 -26.96 -8.82
N MET A 181 9.43 -26.79 -7.56
CA MET A 181 8.82 -25.86 -6.62
C MET A 181 9.87 -24.83 -6.23
N TYR A 182 9.51 -23.55 -6.30
CA TYR A 182 10.40 -22.44 -6.01
C TYR A 182 9.85 -21.62 -4.84
N PHE A 183 10.73 -21.30 -3.91
CA PHE A 183 10.46 -20.43 -2.78
C PHE A 183 11.47 -19.30 -2.81
N LEU A 184 11.00 -18.06 -2.84
CA LEU A 184 11.84 -16.87 -2.79
C LEU A 184 11.56 -16.14 -1.51
N ILE A 185 12.59 -15.95 -0.71
CA ILE A 185 12.58 -15.07 0.45
C ILE A 185 13.23 -13.79 -0.02
N THR A 186 12.49 -12.68 -0.02
CA THR A 186 12.99 -11.44 -0.61
C THR A 186 12.44 -10.22 0.10
N HIS A 187 13.28 -9.20 0.14
CA HIS A 187 13.03 -7.82 0.52
C HIS A 187 13.02 -6.88 -0.69
N SER A 188 13.23 -7.41 -1.89
CA SER A 188 13.28 -6.62 -3.10
C SER A 188 11.93 -6.54 -3.81
N PRO A 189 11.41 -5.32 -4.09
CA PRO A 189 10.20 -5.17 -4.90
C PRO A 189 10.38 -5.67 -6.34
N PHE A 190 11.61 -5.82 -6.83
CA PHE A 190 11.88 -6.32 -8.18
C PHE A 190 11.64 -7.83 -8.33
N PHE A 191 11.65 -8.59 -7.23
CA PHE A 191 11.30 -10.01 -7.21
C PHE A 191 9.80 -10.27 -7.00
N ILE A 192 9.04 -9.26 -6.57
CA ILE A 192 7.58 -9.33 -6.51
C ILE A 192 7.01 -9.13 -7.91
N ASP A 193 7.03 -10.19 -8.70
CA ASP A 193 6.45 -10.23 -10.04
C ASP A 193 5.14 -11.03 -10.02
N VAL A 194 4.07 -10.42 -9.50
CA VAL A 194 2.73 -11.03 -9.43
C VAL A 194 1.85 -10.39 -10.48
N ARG A 195 1.46 -11.14 -11.52
CA ARG A 195 0.75 -10.63 -12.71
C ARG A 195 -0.69 -11.08 -12.80
N PHE A 196 -1.00 -12.22 -12.21
CA PHE A 196 -2.31 -12.83 -12.26
C PHE A 196 -2.82 -13.14 -10.85
N PRO A 197 -4.13 -13.08 -10.60
CA PRO A 197 -4.70 -13.34 -9.27
C PRO A 197 -4.29 -14.70 -8.67
N GLU A 198 -4.14 -15.74 -9.49
CA GLU A 198 -3.75 -17.07 -9.03
C GLU A 198 -2.34 -17.10 -8.44
N GLU A 199 -1.48 -16.18 -8.85
CA GLU A 199 -0.11 -16.03 -8.35
C GLU A 199 -0.09 -15.42 -6.95
N MET A 200 -1.12 -14.64 -6.57
CA MET A 200 -1.26 -14.11 -5.21
C MET A 200 -1.41 -15.22 -4.15
N LYS A 201 -1.93 -16.40 -4.55
CA LYS A 201 -2.02 -17.59 -3.65
C LYS A 201 -0.65 -18.17 -3.28
N GLY A 202 0.38 -17.81 -4.04
CA GLY A 202 1.78 -18.14 -3.78
C GLY A 202 2.48 -17.17 -2.84
N VAL A 203 1.83 -16.04 -2.48
CA VAL A 203 2.41 -15.05 -1.58
C VAL A 203 2.09 -15.42 -0.13
N ILE A 204 3.14 -15.47 0.69
CA ILE A 204 3.08 -15.69 2.13
C ILE A 204 3.67 -14.46 2.80
N VAL A 205 2.84 -13.77 3.58
CA VAL A 205 3.24 -12.57 4.31
C VAL A 205 3.55 -12.97 5.75
N CYS A 206 4.81 -12.85 6.14
CA CYS A 206 5.24 -13.00 7.51
C CYS A 206 5.02 -11.68 8.25
N HIS A 207 4.68 -11.75 9.53
CA HIS A 207 4.43 -10.59 10.38
C HIS A 207 5.34 -10.61 11.61
N THR A 208 5.50 -9.46 12.27
CA THR A 208 6.18 -9.43 13.57
C THR A 208 5.30 -10.08 14.66
N ASN A 209 5.85 -11.05 15.39
CA ASN A 209 5.21 -11.71 16.55
C ASN A 209 3.85 -12.40 16.28
N ARG A 210 3.54 -12.73 15.01
CA ARG A 210 2.30 -13.40 14.59
C ARG A 210 2.60 -14.42 13.50
N GLU A 211 1.77 -15.47 13.40
CA GLU A 211 1.88 -16.44 12.32
C GLU A 211 1.70 -15.78 10.93
N PRO A 212 2.39 -16.28 9.89
CA PRO A 212 2.23 -15.78 8.53
C PRO A 212 0.82 -15.97 7.99
N THR A 213 0.40 -15.06 7.13
CA THR A 213 -0.86 -15.09 6.40
C THR A 213 -0.62 -15.42 4.93
N HIS A 214 -1.67 -15.88 4.26
CA HIS A 214 -1.65 -16.17 2.83
C HIS A 214 -3.09 -16.29 2.32
N ILE A 215 -3.24 -16.30 1.01
CA ILE A 215 -4.53 -16.49 0.34
C ILE A 215 -4.69 -17.97 -0.04
N ASP A 216 -5.68 -18.63 0.55
CA ASP A 216 -6.08 -20.00 0.18
C ASP A 216 -7.02 -20.01 -1.02
N VAL A 217 -8.09 -19.23 -0.92
CA VAL A 217 -9.17 -19.16 -1.91
C VAL A 217 -9.40 -17.70 -2.28
N LEU A 218 -9.62 -17.45 -3.56
CA LEU A 218 -10.08 -16.18 -4.09
C LEU A 218 -11.49 -16.41 -4.62
N ASP A 219 -12.44 -15.58 -4.20
CA ASP A 219 -13.75 -15.57 -4.83
C ASP A 219 -13.72 -14.78 -6.15
N ASN A 220 -14.79 -14.86 -6.93
CA ASN A 220 -14.86 -14.20 -8.24
C ASN A 220 -14.71 -12.68 -8.16
N ARG A 221 -15.15 -12.05 -7.05
CA ARG A 221 -15.09 -10.59 -6.87
C ARG A 221 -13.66 -10.15 -6.56
N ASP A 222 -12.99 -10.88 -5.66
CA ASP A 222 -11.61 -10.66 -5.30
C ASP A 222 -10.67 -10.94 -6.48
N GLU A 223 -10.96 -11.97 -7.29
CA GLU A 223 -10.21 -12.26 -8.51
C GLU A 223 -10.34 -11.14 -9.55
N GLU A 224 -11.54 -10.62 -9.77
CA GLU A 224 -11.77 -9.49 -10.68
C GLU A 224 -11.09 -8.21 -10.19
N LEU A 225 -11.15 -7.93 -8.88
CA LEU A 225 -10.45 -6.82 -8.26
C LEU A 225 -8.93 -6.93 -8.47
N LEU A 226 -8.34 -8.09 -8.17
CA LEU A 226 -6.91 -8.34 -8.36
C LEU A 226 -6.50 -8.23 -9.83
N ARG A 227 -7.32 -8.73 -10.76
CA ARG A 227 -7.05 -8.65 -12.20
C ARG A 227 -6.99 -7.20 -12.70
N ARG A 228 -7.79 -6.29 -12.13
CA ARG A 228 -7.75 -4.85 -12.42
C ARG A 228 -6.60 -4.14 -11.68
N PHE A 229 -6.27 -4.60 -10.48
CA PHE A 229 -5.24 -4.01 -9.62
C PHE A 229 -3.81 -4.32 -10.05
N LEU A 230 -3.47 -5.61 -10.22
CA LEU A 230 -2.09 -6.07 -10.44
C LEU A 230 -1.36 -5.40 -11.62
N PRO A 231 -1.99 -5.08 -12.76
CA PRO A 231 -1.33 -4.36 -13.86
C PRO A 231 -0.84 -2.95 -13.50
N ARG A 232 -1.45 -2.31 -12.50
CA ARG A 232 -1.14 -0.94 -12.07
C ARG A 232 -0.20 -0.89 -10.87
N PHE A 233 0.19 -2.06 -10.38
CA PHE A 233 0.94 -2.23 -9.16
C PHE A 233 2.45 -2.05 -9.40
N ASN A 234 2.95 -0.85 -9.09
CA ASN A 234 4.31 -0.44 -9.42
C ASN A 234 5.34 -0.86 -8.34
N THR A 235 6.62 -0.60 -8.59
CA THR A 235 7.73 -0.92 -7.66
C THR A 235 7.61 -0.22 -6.31
N TYR A 236 7.05 0.98 -6.27
CA TYR A 236 6.84 1.73 -5.04
C TYR A 236 5.73 1.12 -4.19
N HIS A 237 4.61 0.77 -4.82
CA HIS A 237 3.50 0.08 -4.18
C HIS A 237 3.95 -1.27 -3.58
N LYS A 238 4.85 -1.99 -4.24
CA LYS A 238 5.42 -3.26 -3.77
C LYS A 238 6.13 -3.18 -2.43
N GLN A 239 6.48 -1.99 -1.94
CA GLN A 239 7.05 -1.82 -0.61
C GLN A 239 6.11 -2.28 0.51
N PHE A 240 4.80 -2.34 0.24
CA PHE A 240 3.85 -2.79 1.26
C PHE A 240 4.04 -4.24 1.68
N PHE A 241 4.64 -5.09 0.85
CA PHE A 241 4.92 -6.47 1.20
C PHE A 241 6.03 -6.64 2.25
N PHE A 242 6.79 -5.59 2.55
CA PHE A 242 7.98 -5.67 3.41
C PHE A 242 7.82 -4.99 4.77
N SER A 243 6.68 -4.32 5.02
CA SER A 243 6.42 -3.66 6.30
C SER A 243 4.96 -3.75 6.67
N ASP A 244 4.70 -4.07 7.95
CA ASP A 244 3.37 -3.98 8.55
C ASP A 244 2.97 -2.52 8.86
N ASN A 245 3.85 -1.55 8.60
CA ASN A 245 3.68 -0.13 8.99
C ASN A 245 3.44 0.87 7.87
N GLN A 246 2.77 0.47 6.78
CA GLN A 246 2.57 1.39 5.65
C GLN A 246 1.36 2.29 5.81
N VAL A 247 1.50 3.55 5.40
CA VAL A 247 0.43 4.54 5.31
C VAL A 247 0.16 4.81 3.83
N PHE A 248 -1.06 4.60 3.38
CA PHE A 248 -1.49 4.91 2.03
C PHE A 248 -2.11 6.29 1.96
N VAL A 249 -1.78 7.03 0.92
CA VAL A 249 -2.31 8.38 0.67
C VAL A 249 -2.84 8.48 -0.75
N GLU A 250 -3.72 9.45 -0.97
CA GLU A 250 -4.47 9.54 -2.22
C GLU A 250 -3.59 9.81 -3.44
N GLY A 251 -2.74 10.83 -3.38
CA GLY A 251 -1.91 11.28 -4.48
C GLY A 251 -0.46 11.61 -4.11
N TYR A 252 0.29 11.98 -5.14
CA TYR A 252 1.72 12.28 -5.04
C TYR A 252 2.03 13.48 -4.14
N THR A 253 1.22 14.54 -4.18
CA THR A 253 1.41 15.74 -3.34
C THR A 253 1.29 15.40 -1.86
N ASP A 254 0.33 14.55 -1.50
CA ASP A 254 0.12 14.07 -0.14
C ASP A 254 1.33 13.27 0.33
N GLN A 255 1.78 12.34 -0.51
CA GLN A 255 2.93 11.48 -0.24
C GLN A 255 4.18 12.31 0.03
N GLN A 256 4.47 13.29 -0.82
CA GLN A 256 5.63 14.16 -0.64
C GLN A 256 5.53 14.96 0.65
N LEU A 257 4.36 15.57 0.93
CA LEU A 257 4.20 16.37 2.14
C LEU A 257 4.37 15.51 3.40
N PHE A 258 3.64 14.40 3.52
CA PHE A 258 3.75 13.52 4.67
C PHE A 258 5.13 12.89 4.81
N THR A 259 5.82 12.58 3.71
CA THR A 259 7.20 12.05 3.76
C THR A 259 8.15 13.06 4.39
N ASN A 260 8.00 14.34 4.07
CA ASN A 260 8.80 15.39 4.69
C ASN A 260 8.35 15.75 6.11
N LEU A 261 7.11 15.44 6.49
CA LEU A 261 6.61 15.62 7.87
C LEU A 261 6.96 14.45 8.80
N LEU A 262 7.23 13.26 8.26
CA LEU A 262 7.54 12.04 9.02
C LEU A 262 8.67 12.20 10.06
N PRO A 263 9.77 12.94 9.81
CA PRO A 263 10.82 13.16 10.82
C PRO A 263 10.38 13.95 12.07
N TYR A 264 9.25 14.64 12.01
CA TYR A 264 8.75 15.49 13.10
C TYR A 264 7.73 14.80 14.02
N VAL A 265 7.33 13.58 13.65
CA VAL A 265 6.43 12.69 14.39
C VAL A 265 7.18 12.11 15.60
N HIS A 266 6.54 12.07 16.77
CA HIS A 266 7.18 11.58 18.01
C HIS A 266 7.58 10.09 17.93
N THR A 267 8.87 9.81 18.14
CA THR A 267 9.52 8.50 17.89
C THR A 267 9.15 7.37 18.84
N ASP A 268 8.49 7.69 19.96
CA ASP A 268 8.00 6.75 20.96
C ASP A 268 6.84 5.86 20.45
N ARG A 269 6.26 6.18 19.29
CA ARG A 269 5.13 5.45 18.68
C ARG A 269 5.48 4.37 17.66
N GLY A 270 6.75 4.00 17.49
CA GLY A 270 7.14 2.88 16.63
C GLY A 270 7.10 3.18 15.12
N ILE A 271 7.54 4.38 14.73
CA ILE A 271 7.59 4.87 13.34
C ILE A 271 8.59 4.09 12.46
N ALA A 272 9.51 3.33 13.06
CA ALA A 272 10.52 2.60 12.31
C ALA A 272 9.89 1.66 11.26
N GLY A 273 10.29 1.86 10.00
CA GLY A 273 9.76 1.10 8.86
C GLY A 273 8.42 1.60 8.31
N THR A 274 7.97 2.80 8.70
CA THR A 274 6.82 3.45 8.05
C THR A 274 7.22 3.99 6.68
N GLY A 275 6.54 3.52 5.64
CA GLY A 275 6.55 4.16 4.32
C GLY A 275 5.20 4.81 4.05
N ILE A 276 5.23 5.86 3.24
CA ILE A 276 4.03 6.58 2.80
C ILE A 276 3.86 6.31 1.32
N ILE A 277 2.77 5.67 0.92
CA ILE A 277 2.55 5.15 -0.43
C ILE A 277 1.40 5.89 -1.10
N ASP A 278 1.67 6.60 -2.20
CA ASP A 278 0.61 7.15 -3.05
C ASP A 278 -0.08 6.04 -3.83
N VAL A 279 -1.41 6.06 -3.92
CA VAL A 279 -2.16 5.04 -4.67
C VAL A 279 -2.74 5.54 -5.99
N GLY A 280 -2.64 6.84 -6.26
CA GLY A 280 -3.08 7.45 -7.52
C GLY A 280 -4.59 7.77 -7.59
N GLY A 281 -5.25 7.93 -6.43
CA GLY A 281 -6.63 8.40 -6.33
C GLY A 281 -7.51 7.64 -5.33
N LYS A 282 -8.61 8.26 -4.91
CA LYS A 282 -9.51 7.72 -3.88
C LYS A 282 -10.07 6.32 -4.15
N ASP A 283 -10.37 6.00 -5.39
CA ASP A 283 -10.91 4.67 -5.74
C ASP A 283 -9.88 3.55 -5.55
N GLU A 284 -8.58 3.86 -5.67
CA GLU A 284 -7.51 2.89 -5.44
C GLU A 284 -7.25 2.64 -3.95
N LEU A 285 -7.49 3.63 -3.08
CA LEU A 285 -7.35 3.45 -1.63
C LEU A 285 -8.21 2.29 -1.11
N GLY A 286 -9.44 2.18 -1.58
CA GLY A 286 -10.33 1.07 -1.23
C GLY A 286 -9.85 -0.29 -1.78
N VAL A 287 -9.20 -0.30 -2.95
CA VAL A 287 -8.60 -1.51 -3.53
C VAL A 287 -7.41 -1.98 -2.69
N PHE A 288 -6.52 -1.05 -2.30
CA PHE A 288 -5.39 -1.37 -1.43
C PHE A 288 -5.84 -1.88 -0.06
N CYS A 289 -6.87 -1.31 0.56
CA CYS A 289 -7.44 -1.86 1.79
C CYS A 289 -7.83 -3.32 1.64
N LYS A 290 -8.56 -3.63 0.56
CA LYS A 290 -9.04 -4.99 0.31
C LYS A 290 -7.89 -5.96 0.07
N VAL A 291 -6.85 -5.54 -0.67
CA VAL A 291 -5.63 -6.33 -0.88
C VAL A 291 -4.88 -6.56 0.44
N CYS A 292 -4.74 -5.53 1.28
CA CYS A 292 -4.13 -5.66 2.61
C CYS A 292 -4.91 -6.64 3.49
N ALA A 293 -6.25 -6.54 3.52
CA ALA A 293 -7.10 -7.46 4.25
C ALA A 293 -6.95 -8.91 3.76
N LEU A 294 -6.90 -9.14 2.45
CA LEU A 294 -6.66 -10.47 1.86
C LEU A 294 -5.29 -11.05 2.26
N LEU A 295 -4.28 -10.19 2.39
CA LEU A 295 -2.93 -10.54 2.80
C LEU A 295 -2.74 -10.49 4.32
N GLY A 296 -3.79 -10.17 5.09
CA GLY A 296 -3.73 -10.05 6.54
C GLY A 296 -2.80 -8.95 7.09
N THR A 297 -2.47 -7.94 6.27
CA THR A 297 -1.76 -6.73 6.68
C THR A 297 -2.73 -5.61 7.04
N ASN A 298 -2.28 -4.64 7.84
CA ASN A 298 -3.09 -3.47 8.20
C ASN A 298 -2.94 -2.39 7.13
N SER A 299 -4.06 -1.89 6.62
CA SER A 299 -4.10 -0.71 5.76
C SER A 299 -4.36 0.53 6.60
N ARG A 300 -3.39 1.43 6.71
CA ARG A 300 -3.59 2.77 7.27
C ARG A 300 -3.73 3.76 6.14
N ILE A 301 -4.70 4.65 6.20
CA ILE A 301 -5.00 5.58 5.12
C ILE A 301 -5.09 6.99 5.64
N ILE A 302 -4.47 7.93 4.92
CA ILE A 302 -4.81 9.36 5.03
C ILE A 302 -5.44 9.80 3.71
N THR A 303 -6.63 10.41 3.75
CA THR A 303 -7.39 10.76 2.54
C THR A 303 -8.12 12.09 2.69
N ASP A 304 -8.46 12.70 1.55
CA ASP A 304 -9.26 13.90 1.47
C ASP A 304 -10.68 13.70 2.03
N LEU A 305 -11.32 14.82 2.40
CA LEU A 305 -12.65 14.84 2.99
C LEU A 305 -13.75 14.29 2.09
N ASP A 306 -13.61 14.39 0.76
CA ASP A 306 -14.64 13.93 -0.18
C ASP A 306 -14.75 12.40 -0.24
N SER A 307 -13.71 11.66 0.15
CA SER A 307 -13.75 10.20 0.37
C SER A 307 -14.78 9.76 1.41
N LEU A 308 -15.28 10.68 2.24
CA LEU A 308 -16.38 10.41 3.15
C LEU A 308 -17.71 10.18 2.43
N PHE A 309 -17.93 10.86 1.30
CA PHE A 309 -19.23 10.92 0.64
C PHE A 309 -19.36 9.92 -0.51
N SER A 310 -18.25 9.49 -1.11
CA SER A 310 -18.31 8.50 -2.20
C SER A 310 -17.03 7.68 -2.34
N GLY A 311 -17.12 6.65 -3.19
CA GLY A 311 -16.00 5.80 -3.57
C GLY A 311 -15.92 4.50 -2.77
N LYS A 312 -15.10 3.58 -3.27
CA LYS A 312 -14.92 2.24 -2.67
C LYS A 312 -14.38 2.29 -1.25
N LEU A 313 -13.63 3.34 -0.92
CA LEU A 313 -13.07 3.51 0.42
C LEU A 313 -14.19 3.65 1.48
N ARG A 314 -15.28 4.37 1.15
CA ARG A 314 -16.47 4.49 2.01
C ARG A 314 -17.06 3.13 2.33
N ASP A 315 -17.23 2.28 1.33
CA ASP A 315 -17.79 0.93 1.51
C ASP A 315 -16.89 0.08 2.43
N VAL A 316 -15.58 0.21 2.28
CA VAL A 316 -14.60 -0.55 3.09
C VAL A 316 -14.68 -0.17 4.56
N PHE A 317 -14.54 1.11 4.92
CA PHE A 317 -14.55 1.50 6.34
C PHE A 317 -15.94 1.42 6.97
N CYS A 318 -17.02 1.48 6.18
CA CYS A 318 -18.37 1.26 6.69
C CYS A 318 -18.64 -0.21 7.02
N ALA A 319 -17.96 -1.14 6.34
CA ALA A 319 -18.04 -2.57 6.58
C ALA A 319 -16.99 -3.10 7.57
N ASP A 320 -16.07 -2.26 8.05
CA ASP A 320 -15.01 -2.66 8.97
C ASP A 320 -15.56 -2.97 10.38
N GLU A 321 -15.24 -4.15 10.90
CA GLU A 321 -15.69 -4.61 12.21
C GLU A 321 -15.17 -3.72 13.35
N ARG A 322 -13.97 -3.14 13.21
CA ARG A 322 -13.38 -2.26 14.22
C ARG A 322 -14.19 -0.99 14.42
N THR A 323 -14.74 -0.44 13.33
CA THR A 323 -15.67 0.68 13.38
C THR A 323 -16.96 0.31 14.09
N ALA A 324 -17.54 -0.87 13.80
CA ALA A 324 -18.74 -1.34 14.48
C ALA A 324 -18.52 -1.50 15.99
N VAL A 325 -17.44 -2.17 16.39
CA VAL A 325 -17.06 -2.35 17.80
C VAL A 325 -16.80 -1.02 18.49
N TRP A 326 -16.15 -0.07 17.80
CA TRP A 326 -15.93 1.27 18.34
C TRP A 326 -17.26 2.00 18.58
N LEU A 327 -18.17 1.99 17.59
CA LEU A 327 -19.47 2.62 17.70
C LEU A 327 -20.28 2.06 18.87
N GLU A 328 -20.32 0.73 19.02
CA GLU A 328 -21.01 0.08 20.15
C GLU A 328 -20.51 0.55 21.52
N ARG A 329 -19.19 0.78 21.65
CA ARG A 329 -18.60 1.31 22.88
C ARG A 329 -18.93 2.78 23.13
N GLN A 330 -19.16 3.56 22.07
CA GLN A 330 -19.52 4.98 22.19
C GLN A 330 -21.02 5.22 22.37
N LEU A 331 -21.89 4.29 21.94
CA LEU A 331 -23.35 4.43 22.02
C LEU A 331 -23.84 4.91 23.40
N PRO A 332 -23.41 4.35 24.55
CA PRO A 332 -23.89 4.79 25.86
C PRO A 332 -23.47 6.22 26.20
N LYS A 333 -22.29 6.66 25.72
CA LYS A 333 -21.75 7.99 25.97
C LYS A 333 -22.43 9.06 25.11
N GLN A 334 -22.83 8.68 23.90
CA GLN A 334 -23.41 9.58 22.90
C GLN A 334 -24.94 9.50 22.83
N GLU A 335 -25.59 8.70 23.69
CA GLU A 335 -27.03 8.42 23.62
C GLU A 335 -27.89 9.69 23.60
N LYS A 336 -27.57 10.67 24.47
CA LYS A 336 -28.30 11.94 24.55
C LYS A 336 -28.26 12.70 23.22
N PHE A 337 -27.09 12.74 22.59
CA PHE A 337 -26.89 13.40 21.30
C PHE A 337 -27.55 12.62 20.17
N LEU A 338 -27.40 11.30 20.13
CA LEU A 338 -28.00 10.48 19.08
C LEU A 338 -29.53 10.56 19.09
N LYS A 339 -30.16 10.79 20.25
CA LYS A 339 -31.61 11.05 20.38
C LYS A 339 -32.05 12.41 19.84
N THR A 340 -31.17 13.41 19.75
CA THR A 340 -31.50 14.70 19.11
C THR A 340 -31.38 14.63 17.60
N VAL A 341 -30.53 13.72 17.10
CA VAL A 341 -30.31 13.55 15.68
C VAL A 341 -31.28 12.53 15.09
N PHE A 342 -31.40 11.33 15.66
CA PHE A 342 -32.19 10.24 15.10
C PHE A 342 -33.55 10.06 15.80
N THR A 343 -34.54 9.62 15.03
CA THR A 343 -35.85 9.26 15.59
C THR A 343 -35.77 7.95 16.38
N VAL A 344 -36.73 7.73 17.28
CA VAL A 344 -36.83 6.48 18.06
C VAL A 344 -36.91 5.24 17.16
N LYS A 345 -37.56 5.34 16.01
CA LYS A 345 -37.68 4.26 15.01
C LYS A 345 -36.37 3.98 14.28
N GLU A 346 -35.50 4.97 14.13
CA GLU A 346 -34.20 4.79 13.49
C GLU A 346 -33.18 4.19 14.47
N LEU A 347 -33.25 4.62 15.73
CA LEU A 347 -32.43 4.10 16.83
C LEU A 347 -32.81 2.68 17.26
N SER A 348 -34.04 2.23 17.00
CA SER A 348 -34.42 0.83 17.24
C SER A 348 -33.77 -0.16 16.27
N LYS A 349 -33.16 0.34 15.18
CA LYS A 349 -32.33 -0.45 14.26
C LYS A 349 -30.85 -0.26 14.61
N HIS A 350 -30.00 -1.26 14.32
CA HIS A 350 -28.56 -1.17 14.54
C HIS A 350 -27.94 0.09 13.91
N LEU A 351 -27.20 0.88 14.69
CA LEU A 351 -26.58 2.14 14.24
C LEU A 351 -25.24 1.84 13.58
N SER A 352 -25.16 2.01 12.26
CA SER A 352 -23.93 1.85 11.49
C SER A 352 -23.28 3.20 11.19
N LEU A 353 -21.99 3.18 10.85
CA LEU A 353 -21.27 4.37 10.37
C LEU A 353 -21.96 4.95 9.13
N GLU A 354 -22.42 4.10 8.21
CA GLU A 354 -23.16 4.52 7.02
C GLU A 354 -24.39 5.37 7.37
N LYS A 355 -25.15 5.01 8.42
CA LYS A 355 -26.30 5.82 8.87
C LYS A 355 -25.89 7.19 9.39
N LEU A 356 -24.76 7.28 10.09
CA LEU A 356 -24.22 8.56 10.56
C LEU A 356 -23.86 9.44 9.36
N ILE A 357 -23.18 8.87 8.36
CA ILE A 357 -22.78 9.59 7.15
C ILE A 357 -24.00 10.05 6.35
N VAL A 358 -24.98 9.17 6.09
CA VAL A 358 -26.21 9.54 5.38
C VAL A 358 -26.95 10.67 6.10
N ARG A 359 -26.97 10.65 7.43
CA ARG A 359 -27.58 11.73 8.19
C ARG A 359 -26.81 13.05 8.07
N LEU A 360 -25.48 13.00 8.08
CA LEU A 360 -24.63 14.15 7.81
C LEU A 360 -24.91 14.72 6.42
N GLU A 361 -24.97 13.87 5.39
CA GLU A 361 -25.27 14.25 4.00
C GLU A 361 -26.62 14.98 3.88
N GLN A 362 -27.65 14.49 4.58
CA GLN A 362 -28.97 15.14 4.61
C GLN A 362 -28.93 16.54 5.19
N TYR A 363 -28.23 16.74 6.32
CA TYR A 363 -28.08 18.08 6.90
C TYR A 363 -27.30 19.02 5.98
N LEU A 364 -26.20 18.53 5.40
CA LEU A 364 -25.39 19.32 4.47
C LEU A 364 -26.19 19.71 3.21
N ALA A 365 -26.99 18.80 2.65
CA ALA A 365 -27.84 19.09 1.50
C ALA A 365 -28.86 20.20 1.80
N VAL A 366 -29.49 20.18 2.98
CA VAL A 366 -30.45 21.22 3.40
C VAL A 366 -29.74 22.56 3.59
N VAL A 367 -28.66 22.59 4.36
CA VAL A 367 -27.91 23.83 4.63
C VAL A 367 -27.35 24.43 3.35
N GLY A 368 -26.73 23.62 2.48
CA GLY A 368 -26.16 24.09 1.23
C GLY A 368 -27.22 24.67 0.28
N ARG A 369 -28.40 24.04 0.18
CA ARG A 369 -29.50 24.60 -0.63
C ARG A 369 -30.08 25.88 -0.06
N GLU A 370 -30.19 26.01 1.26
CA GLU A 370 -30.59 27.29 1.86
C GLU A 370 -29.62 28.42 1.53
N LEU A 371 -28.31 28.14 1.52
CA LEU A 371 -27.29 29.12 1.14
C LEU A 371 -27.39 29.54 -0.34
N CYS A 372 -27.65 28.60 -1.25
CA CYS A 372 -27.91 28.92 -2.66
C CYS A 372 -29.18 29.78 -2.81
N ASN A 373 -30.28 29.37 -2.17
CA ASN A 373 -31.55 30.11 -2.21
C ASN A 373 -31.42 31.53 -1.65
N TYR A 374 -30.62 31.71 -0.58
CA TYR A 374 -30.32 33.02 -0.02
C TYR A 374 -29.65 33.93 -1.07
N ALA A 375 -28.73 33.39 -1.87
CA ALA A 375 -28.06 34.12 -2.95
C ALA A 375 -29.00 34.52 -4.10
N GLU A 376 -29.96 33.66 -4.45
CA GLU A 376 -30.92 33.89 -5.54
C GLU A 376 -32.05 34.85 -5.17
N SER A 377 -32.40 34.93 -3.88
CA SER A 377 -33.49 35.78 -3.42
C SER A 377 -33.18 37.25 -3.74
N LYS A 378 -33.91 37.81 -4.73
CA LYS A 378 -33.71 39.12 -5.38
C LYS A 378 -33.75 40.37 -4.46
N HIS A 379 -33.84 40.20 -3.14
CA HIS A 379 -33.74 41.31 -2.20
C HIS A 379 -32.28 41.52 -1.80
N LYS A 380 -31.80 42.75 -2.03
CA LYS A 380 -30.46 43.30 -1.74
C LYS A 380 -30.03 43.18 -0.26
N GLN A 381 -30.10 42.03 0.38
CA GLN A 381 -29.26 41.77 1.55
C GLN A 381 -27.86 41.49 1.01
N LYS A 382 -26.96 42.45 1.27
CA LYS A 382 -25.56 42.31 0.93
C LYS A 382 -25.06 41.04 1.62
N ILE A 383 -24.73 40.01 0.85
CA ILE A 383 -24.12 38.78 1.37
C ILE A 383 -22.97 39.22 2.29
N PRO A 384 -22.95 38.79 3.56
CA PRO A 384 -21.86 39.15 4.47
C PRO A 384 -20.52 38.80 3.82
N ASN A 385 -19.54 39.70 3.85
CA ASN A 385 -18.24 39.49 3.19
C ASN A 385 -17.56 38.17 3.63
N ALA A 386 -17.83 37.69 4.85
CA ALA A 386 -17.29 36.43 5.34
C ALA A 386 -17.92 35.17 4.70
N LEU A 387 -19.12 35.29 4.11
CA LEU A 387 -19.86 34.20 3.46
C LEU A 387 -19.76 34.26 1.93
N SER A 388 -19.25 35.36 1.36
CA SER A 388 -19.31 35.59 -0.09
C SER A 388 -18.61 34.50 -0.88
N LEU A 389 -17.40 34.09 -0.46
CA LEU A 389 -16.64 33.06 -1.15
C LEU A 389 -17.32 31.68 -1.06
N LEU A 390 -17.87 31.32 0.11
CA LEU A 390 -18.60 30.08 0.30
C LEU A 390 -19.82 30.01 -0.62
N ILE A 391 -20.64 31.07 -0.60
CA ILE A 391 -21.85 31.15 -1.43
C ILE A 391 -21.49 31.14 -2.91
N GLU A 392 -20.47 31.89 -3.33
CA GLU A 392 -19.97 31.89 -4.72
C GLU A 392 -19.60 30.47 -5.18
N LYS A 393 -18.86 29.72 -4.36
CA LYS A 393 -18.48 28.33 -4.67
C LYS A 393 -19.69 27.40 -4.76
N LEU A 394 -20.63 27.49 -3.81
CA LEU A 394 -21.84 26.66 -3.81
C LEU A 394 -22.74 26.98 -5.01
N THR A 395 -22.97 28.26 -5.30
CA THR A 395 -23.76 28.69 -6.47
C THR A 395 -23.08 28.28 -7.78
N ALA A 396 -21.75 28.37 -7.87
CA ALA A 396 -21.04 27.90 -9.07
C ALA A 396 -21.19 26.39 -9.29
N LEU A 397 -21.23 25.59 -8.22
CA LEU A 397 -21.50 24.14 -8.29
C LEU A 397 -22.95 23.87 -8.67
N ASP A 398 -23.89 24.62 -8.08
CA ASP A 398 -25.33 24.53 -8.34
C ASP A 398 -25.68 24.85 -9.81
N LEU A 399 -25.06 25.88 -10.37
CA LEU A 399 -25.20 26.22 -11.80
C LEU A 399 -24.61 25.17 -12.75
N LYS A 400 -23.64 24.38 -12.29
CA LYS A 400 -22.92 23.40 -13.12
C LYS A 400 -23.58 22.01 -13.13
N HIS A 401 -24.31 21.66 -12.08
CA HIS A 401 -24.82 20.30 -11.87
C HIS A 401 -26.30 20.30 -11.50
N ASP A 402 -27.09 19.50 -12.21
CA ASP A 402 -28.47 19.22 -11.81
C ASP A 402 -28.48 18.45 -10.48
N ASN A 403 -29.12 19.02 -9.44
CA ASN A 403 -29.10 18.51 -8.05
C ASN A 403 -27.70 18.52 -7.41
N ALA A 404 -27.05 19.67 -7.40
CA ALA A 404 -25.71 19.84 -6.83
C ALA A 404 -25.60 19.39 -5.37
N GLU A 405 -26.69 19.39 -4.59
CA GLU A 405 -26.70 18.91 -3.20
C GLU A 405 -26.29 17.43 -3.04
N ASN A 406 -26.38 16.64 -4.12
CA ASN A 406 -25.95 15.25 -4.13
C ASN A 406 -24.47 15.06 -4.49
N ILE A 407 -23.80 16.10 -4.99
CA ILE A 407 -22.39 16.06 -5.40
C ILE A 407 -21.48 16.12 -4.18
N ASP A 408 -20.45 15.27 -4.15
CA ASP A 408 -19.51 15.18 -3.02
C ASP A 408 -18.81 16.50 -2.75
N THR A 409 -18.32 17.17 -3.79
CA THR A 409 -17.69 18.49 -3.65
C THR A 409 -18.63 19.52 -3.03
N PHE A 410 -19.93 19.49 -3.35
CA PHE A 410 -20.90 20.41 -2.76
C PHE A 410 -21.10 20.14 -1.27
N LYS A 411 -21.22 18.86 -0.88
CA LYS A 411 -21.30 18.43 0.53
C LYS A 411 -20.03 18.83 1.28
N THR A 412 -18.86 18.63 0.68
CA THR A 412 -17.56 19.00 1.26
C THR A 412 -17.46 20.51 1.48
N VAL A 413 -17.77 21.33 0.47
CA VAL A 413 -17.74 22.80 0.59
C VAL A 413 -18.73 23.29 1.65
N THR A 414 -19.93 22.70 1.69
CA THR A 414 -20.92 23.03 2.73
C THR A 414 -20.38 22.69 4.12
N LEU A 415 -19.77 21.51 4.29
CA LEU A 415 -19.19 21.08 5.56
C LEU A 415 -18.03 22.00 5.98
N GLN A 416 -17.14 22.37 5.06
CA GLN A 416 -16.07 23.35 5.30
C GLN A 416 -16.65 24.67 5.80
N GLY A 417 -17.73 25.17 5.18
CA GLY A 417 -18.45 26.37 5.61
C GLY A 417 -19.02 26.24 7.03
N VAL A 418 -19.66 25.12 7.35
CA VAL A 418 -20.20 24.85 8.70
C VAL A 418 -19.09 24.79 9.76
N MET A 419 -17.93 24.21 9.44
CA MET A 419 -16.79 24.13 10.35
C MET A 419 -16.16 25.51 10.60
N GLN A 420 -16.04 26.35 9.56
CA GLN A 420 -15.30 27.61 9.63
C GLN A 420 -16.14 28.82 10.10
N LEU A 421 -17.44 28.88 9.76
CA LEU A 421 -18.21 30.13 9.83
C LEU A 421 -19.27 30.19 10.94
N ASP A 422 -19.64 29.05 11.53
CA ASP A 422 -20.50 28.92 12.73
C ASP A 422 -21.63 29.98 12.85
N LYS A 423 -21.51 30.92 13.81
CA LYS A 423 -22.51 31.99 14.06
C LYS A 423 -22.82 32.88 12.85
N LYS A 424 -21.84 33.08 11.95
CA LYS A 424 -22.03 33.88 10.73
C LYS A 424 -22.92 33.14 9.73
N LEU A 425 -22.82 31.80 9.71
CA LEU A 425 -23.69 30.96 8.88
C LEU A 425 -25.12 30.99 9.44
N ALA A 426 -25.28 30.89 10.76
CA ALA A 426 -26.59 30.90 11.42
C ALA A 426 -27.43 32.16 11.13
N SER A 427 -26.80 33.31 10.85
CA SER A 427 -27.53 34.57 10.57
C SER A 427 -28.24 34.61 9.22
N VAL A 428 -27.90 33.70 8.29
CA VAL A 428 -28.50 33.64 6.95
C VAL A 428 -29.33 32.38 6.72
N LEU A 429 -29.36 31.46 7.69
CA LEU A 429 -30.11 30.21 7.64
C LEU A 429 -31.46 30.34 8.33
N THR A 430 -32.37 29.41 8.04
CA THR A 430 -33.60 29.26 8.81
C THR A 430 -33.28 28.85 10.25
N GLU A 431 -34.21 29.10 11.19
CA GLU A 431 -34.03 28.70 12.60
C GLU A 431 -33.75 27.20 12.74
N GLN A 432 -34.44 26.37 11.95
CA GLN A 432 -34.25 24.92 11.93
C GLN A 432 -32.82 24.54 11.47
N SER A 433 -32.35 25.14 10.37
CA SER A 433 -31.01 24.86 9.82
C SER A 433 -29.91 25.40 10.74
N ALA A 434 -30.09 26.58 11.35
CA ALA A 434 -29.19 27.14 12.34
C ALA A 434 -29.03 26.23 13.58
N GLN A 435 -30.13 25.63 14.07
CA GLN A 435 -30.08 24.67 15.19
C GLN A 435 -29.30 23.39 14.82
N SER A 436 -29.35 22.98 13.55
CA SER A 436 -28.67 21.77 13.07
C SER A 436 -27.15 21.90 12.99
N LEU A 437 -26.57 23.10 12.96
CA LEU A 437 -25.13 23.31 12.80
C LEU A 437 -24.29 22.64 13.91
N SER A 438 -24.76 22.73 15.16
CA SER A 438 -24.12 22.05 16.29
C SER A 438 -24.17 20.52 16.15
N ALA A 439 -25.27 20.00 15.61
CA ALA A 439 -25.43 18.58 15.35
C ALA A 439 -24.52 18.10 14.22
N ILE A 440 -24.36 18.88 13.15
CA ILE A 440 -23.43 18.59 12.05
C ILE A 440 -22.00 18.46 12.59
N LYS A 441 -21.54 19.41 13.41
CA LYS A 441 -20.20 19.39 14.03
C LYS A 441 -19.95 18.14 14.87
N ASN A 442 -20.88 17.84 15.77
CA ASN A 442 -20.76 16.68 16.65
C ASN A 442 -20.83 15.36 15.87
N LEU A 443 -21.71 15.28 14.87
CA LEU A 443 -21.85 14.11 14.02
C LEU A 443 -20.57 13.88 13.20
N PHE A 444 -20.01 14.95 12.64
CA PHE A 444 -18.75 14.89 11.90
C PHE A 444 -17.58 14.41 12.78
N ALA A 445 -17.46 14.92 14.01
CA ALA A 445 -16.43 14.46 14.95
C ALA A 445 -16.56 12.97 15.31
N ILE A 446 -17.78 12.47 15.51
CA ILE A 446 -18.03 11.04 15.75
C ILE A 446 -17.65 10.21 14.52
N ILE A 447 -18.00 10.68 13.32
CA ILE A 447 -17.66 10.01 12.06
C ILE A 447 -16.14 9.91 11.88
N LEU A 448 -15.39 11.00 12.09
CA LEU A 448 -13.93 11.00 11.99
C LEU A 448 -13.28 10.01 12.98
N ALA A 449 -13.78 9.96 14.21
CA ALA A 449 -13.27 9.02 15.21
C ALA A 449 -13.65 7.56 14.88
N ALA A 450 -14.81 7.33 14.27
CA ALA A 450 -15.27 6.02 13.81
C ALA A 450 -14.48 5.51 12.60
N THR A 451 -14.10 6.40 11.65
CA THR A 451 -13.25 6.03 10.51
C THR A 451 -11.81 5.78 10.97
N ALA A 452 -11.30 6.58 11.92
CA ALA A 452 -9.98 6.37 12.49
C ALA A 452 -9.85 5.02 13.22
N ALA A 453 -10.95 4.50 13.79
CA ALA A 453 -10.96 3.15 14.36
C ALA A 453 -10.76 2.02 13.33
N ALA A 454 -11.01 2.30 12.04
CA ALA A 454 -10.68 1.42 10.90
C ALA A 454 -9.32 1.77 10.26
N ASP A 455 -8.48 2.55 10.92
CA ASP A 455 -7.22 3.10 10.39
C ASP A 455 -7.41 3.98 9.14
N VAL A 456 -8.58 4.61 8.99
CA VAL A 456 -8.85 5.58 7.92
C VAL A 456 -8.97 6.99 8.50
N PHE A 457 -7.94 7.80 8.27
CA PHE A 457 -7.78 9.16 8.77
C PHE A 457 -8.17 10.16 7.67
N ILE A 458 -9.35 10.76 7.82
CA ILE A 458 -9.87 11.75 6.88
C ILE A 458 -9.36 13.14 7.28
N LEU A 459 -8.85 13.91 6.32
CA LEU A 459 -8.42 15.30 6.50
C LEU A 459 -9.62 16.21 6.81
N PRO A 460 -9.77 16.73 8.04
CA PRO A 460 -10.99 17.46 8.42
C PRO A 460 -11.21 18.78 7.68
N ARG A 461 -10.13 19.44 7.19
CA ARG A 461 -10.21 20.70 6.46
C ARG A 461 -10.61 20.56 4.98
N GLY A 462 -10.66 19.36 4.42
CA GLY A 462 -10.87 19.16 2.98
C GLY A 462 -9.78 18.26 2.40
N CYS A 463 -9.01 18.80 1.46
CA CYS A 463 -7.81 18.17 0.90
C CYS A 463 -6.52 18.77 1.45
N ILE A 464 -5.37 18.17 1.13
CA ILE A 464 -4.05 18.56 1.66
C ILE A 464 -3.72 20.05 1.45
N GLU A 465 -4.18 20.65 0.36
CA GLU A 465 -3.91 22.05 0.06
C GLU A 465 -4.54 23.02 1.07
N HIS A 466 -5.56 22.61 1.83
CA HIS A 466 -6.15 23.44 2.90
C HIS A 466 -5.29 23.51 4.18
N TYR A 467 -4.18 22.76 4.20
CA TYR A 467 -3.18 22.82 5.26
C TYR A 467 -1.93 23.59 4.84
N TYR A 468 -1.90 24.08 3.60
CA TYR A 468 -0.80 24.90 3.12
C TYR A 468 -0.78 26.23 3.87
N THR A 469 0.41 26.69 4.19
CA THR A 469 0.67 27.91 4.96
C THR A 469 1.05 29.08 4.07
N GLN A 470 1.55 28.81 2.87
CA GLN A 470 1.98 29.84 1.92
C GLN A 470 0.84 30.38 1.07
N ASN A 471 -0.34 29.76 1.14
CA ASN A 471 -1.51 30.14 0.35
C ASN A 471 -2.77 30.05 1.22
N ASP A 472 -3.63 31.07 1.18
CA ASP A 472 -4.93 31.04 1.87
C ASP A 472 -5.97 30.36 0.98
N ILE A 473 -6.19 29.06 1.21
CA ILE A 473 -7.15 28.22 0.48
C ILE A 473 -8.26 27.80 1.43
N GLN A 474 -9.49 28.24 1.14
CA GLN A 474 -10.61 28.05 2.07
C GLN A 474 -11.56 26.91 1.70
N TYR A 475 -11.83 26.72 0.40
CA TYR A 475 -12.88 25.81 -0.09
C TYR A 475 -12.48 25.07 -1.37
N MET A 476 -13.04 23.87 -1.52
CA MET A 476 -12.96 23.09 -2.77
C MET A 476 -13.84 23.68 -3.90
N PRO A 477 -13.60 23.29 -5.17
CA PRO A 477 -12.40 22.63 -5.67
C PRO A 477 -11.21 23.59 -5.70
N VAL A 478 -10.01 23.03 -5.51
CA VAL A 478 -8.74 23.76 -5.54
C VAL A 478 -8.18 23.72 -6.97
N SER A 479 -7.82 24.89 -7.51
CA SER A 479 -7.19 25.05 -8.82
C SER A 479 -5.68 25.24 -8.68
N ALA A 480 -4.92 24.90 -9.72
CA ALA A 480 -3.46 25.09 -9.76
C ALA A 480 -2.69 24.36 -8.65
N LYS A 481 -3.14 23.14 -8.28
CA LYS A 481 -2.58 22.29 -7.22
C LYS A 481 -1.05 22.16 -7.32
N ASP A 482 -0.51 21.91 -8.51
CA ASP A 482 0.94 21.75 -8.72
C ASP A 482 1.73 23.00 -8.30
N ARG A 483 1.27 24.18 -8.70
CA ARG A 483 1.94 25.46 -8.35
C ARG A 483 1.90 25.67 -6.84
N LEU A 484 0.74 25.45 -6.22
CA LEU A 484 0.55 25.62 -4.79
C LEU A 484 1.47 24.68 -4.00
N PHE A 485 1.54 23.42 -4.43
CA PHE A 485 2.43 22.41 -3.82
C PHE A 485 3.91 22.80 -3.93
N HIS A 486 4.37 23.30 -5.07
CA HIS A 486 5.78 23.71 -5.22
C HIS A 486 6.16 24.84 -4.27
N THR A 487 5.30 25.86 -4.13
CA THR A 487 5.52 26.95 -3.18
C THR A 487 5.55 26.44 -1.73
N GLU A 488 4.63 25.52 -1.39
CA GLU A 488 4.58 24.95 -0.05
C GLU A 488 5.80 24.07 0.26
N LEU A 489 6.22 23.23 -0.68
CA LEU A 489 7.38 22.36 -0.53
C LEU A 489 8.67 23.17 -0.36
N GLU A 490 8.83 24.27 -1.09
CA GLU A 490 9.97 25.17 -0.92
C GLU A 490 10.02 25.77 0.49
N HIS A 491 8.87 26.24 1.01
CA HIS A 491 8.77 26.71 2.40
C HIS A 491 9.12 25.61 3.40
N LEU A 492 8.59 24.41 3.23
CA LEU A 492 8.85 23.29 4.12
C LEU A 492 10.34 22.92 4.16
N LEU A 493 11.02 22.91 3.01
CA LEU A 493 12.45 22.59 2.91
C LEU A 493 13.36 23.69 3.48
N LEU A 494 12.91 24.95 3.47
CA LEU A 494 13.67 26.09 3.98
C LEU A 494 13.40 26.39 5.46
N SER A 495 12.26 25.95 5.99
CA SER A 495 11.83 26.20 7.36
C SER A 495 12.62 25.37 8.37
N ASN A 496 12.74 25.87 9.60
CA ASN A 496 13.34 25.10 10.69
C ASN A 496 12.31 24.18 11.38
N ALA A 497 12.80 23.20 12.14
CA ALA A 497 11.95 22.19 12.79
C ALA A 497 10.83 22.77 13.67
N LYS A 498 11.06 23.89 14.37
CA LYS A 498 10.06 24.49 15.25
C LYS A 498 8.94 25.18 14.46
N GLU A 499 9.29 25.82 13.35
CA GLU A 499 8.33 26.39 12.41
C GLU A 499 7.46 25.29 11.81
N ILE A 500 8.08 24.21 11.30
CA ILE A 500 7.35 23.08 10.70
C ILE A 500 6.39 22.43 11.71
N GLN A 501 6.86 22.17 12.94
CA GLN A 501 6.00 21.60 13.98
C GLN A 501 4.81 22.48 14.34
N LYS A 502 4.97 23.81 14.26
CA LYS A 502 3.90 24.77 14.54
C LYS A 502 2.93 24.88 13.36
N ASP A 503 3.47 25.04 12.16
CA ASP A 503 2.73 25.33 10.93
C ASP A 503 1.91 24.12 10.47
N TYR A 504 2.45 22.90 10.67
CA TYR A 504 1.82 21.64 10.25
C TYR A 504 1.39 20.75 11.42
N ALA A 505 1.17 21.31 12.61
CA ALA A 505 0.81 20.56 13.82
C ALA A 505 -0.33 19.57 13.59
N GLU A 506 -1.40 20.00 12.91
CA GLU A 506 -2.58 19.16 12.65
C GLU A 506 -2.26 17.97 11.71
N LEU A 507 -1.41 18.19 10.69
CA LEU A 507 -0.98 17.11 9.80
C LEU A 507 -0.03 16.13 10.52
N ILE A 508 0.82 16.64 11.40
CA ILE A 508 1.71 15.82 12.22
C ILE A 508 0.88 14.95 13.18
N ASP A 509 -0.15 15.50 13.83
CA ASP A 509 -1.05 14.75 14.72
C ASP A 509 -1.80 13.62 13.97
N ILE A 510 -2.27 13.91 12.74
CA ILE A 510 -2.91 12.92 11.88
C ILE A 510 -1.91 11.83 11.48
N LEU A 511 -0.71 12.23 11.04
CA LEU A 511 0.35 11.30 10.66
C LEU A 511 0.81 10.45 11.86
N GLU A 512 0.91 11.03 13.04
CA GLU A 512 1.20 10.33 14.30
C GLU A 512 0.16 9.27 14.63
N SER A 513 -1.12 9.60 14.43
CA SER A 513 -2.22 8.67 14.65
C SER A 513 -2.20 7.55 13.62
N ALA A 514 -1.89 7.87 12.36
CA ALA A 514 -1.73 6.88 11.31
C ALA A 514 -0.54 5.95 11.56
N CYS A 515 0.61 6.48 11.97
CA CYS A 515 1.83 5.70 12.18
C CYS A 515 1.81 4.82 13.44
N ALA A 516 0.90 5.09 14.39
CA ALA A 516 0.82 4.36 15.65
C ALA A 516 0.57 2.86 15.44
N ARG A 517 1.18 2.02 16.30
CA ARG A 517 1.06 0.56 16.29
C ARG A 517 0.21 0.04 17.43
#